data_AF-A0A520A9H3-F1
#
_entry.id   AF-A0A520A9H3-F1
#
_cell.length_a   1.000
_cell.length_b   1.000
_cell.length_c   1.000
_cell.angle_alpha   90.00
_cell.angle_beta   90.00
_cell.angle_gamma   90.00
#
_symmetry.space_group_name_H-M   'P 1'
#
loop_
_entity.id
_entity.type
_entity.pdbx_description
1 polymer ?
#
loop_
_entity_poly.entity_id
_entity_poly.type
_entity_poly.pdbx_seq_one_letter_code
_entity_poly.pdbx_strand_id
1 'polypeptide(L)'
;MLPIDILKLQREHKYLSNTNEFADGTPSNRIIFKVLPNIGATHGEILLYTWRNSICLLPNVPVLYGKRDALDDNGELMYPDIFIVCKGVTQKQVEKYLNSEITPKKILCTPEAYTSKVKPAISNSKFTLYADFFMLIDECEKLIKDVDYRPKIILPIDDFFSFESKAMISATAVEPSDIRFAQHNFRILKIEPQYDYATNLNLITTNNVLGSLKHVLSGDSAQPYFIFVNSTDLIYSMIKALNIQNESRVFCASKSVRKLAKQGFDDASDRLKDFGLFNFLTSRFFSAVDIKVKYKPNIIMITNVDRAPFTMLDPSSDSIQIVGRLRNGLDKVVHISNVNSKIQTFEEDELLTTINDGYNEYLQLAKRKEIVQTKAGMETLKQALDGTDISLLVDEDDKLNTYMVDNVVLENRVKKLYKHSDTLKLAYQKLKNFNLKHHSLNFDISDSHLIGLEQKENNRILCEHVTTIFHIHDNPVDGSGNLQFYLSQDIKVLRSEHPEIAAFYDSVGYEAMKSLGFYKSKIARYASKVKSKVELDSDVLRSDIHKLYTLPSTIQEDTLKSDGQRIFTMHQVTKKFAAEDILRYYVARRSNDRHKVKVWKLRGLK
;
A
#
# COMPACT_ATOMS: atom_id res chain seq x y z
N MET A 1 -9.14 -17.49 24.99
CA MET A 1 -9.08 -16.09 25.48
C MET A 1 -8.49 -16.07 26.87
N LEU A 2 -7.43 -15.30 27.06
CA LEU A 2 -6.77 -15.07 28.34
C LEU A 2 -7.65 -14.19 29.26
N PRO A 3 -7.58 -14.35 30.59
CA PRO A 3 -8.29 -13.46 31.52
C PRO A 3 -7.81 -12.00 31.38
N ILE A 4 -8.75 -11.05 31.50
CA ILE A 4 -8.47 -9.61 31.35
C ILE A 4 -8.62 -8.92 32.71
N ASP A 5 -7.58 -8.20 33.11
CA ASP A 5 -7.59 -7.24 34.22
C ASP A 5 -7.53 -5.82 33.65
N ILE A 6 -8.23 -4.88 34.28
CA ILE A 6 -8.29 -3.48 33.84
C ILE A 6 -7.54 -2.60 34.82
N LEU A 7 -6.57 -1.83 34.32
CA LEU A 7 -5.92 -0.76 35.05
C LEU A 7 -6.43 0.60 34.57
N LYS A 8 -7.11 1.33 35.45
CA LYS A 8 -7.58 2.69 35.15
C LYS A 8 -6.44 3.69 35.33
N LEU A 9 -6.01 4.31 34.22
CA LEU A 9 -4.91 5.27 34.23
C LEU A 9 -5.46 6.71 34.34
N GLN A 10 -5.21 7.36 35.48
CA GLN A 10 -5.61 8.74 35.72
C GLN A 10 -4.62 9.72 35.08
N ARG A 11 -5.09 10.93 34.74
CA ARG A 11 -4.24 11.96 34.09
C ARG A 11 -3.05 12.38 34.94
N GLU A 12 -3.24 12.44 36.26
CA GLU A 12 -2.22 12.81 37.25
C GLU A 12 -1.11 11.73 37.39
N HIS A 13 -1.44 10.49 37.04
CA HIS A 13 -0.54 9.34 37.03
C HIS A 13 -0.30 8.84 35.59
N LYS A 14 0.07 9.74 34.66
CA LYS A 14 0.18 9.38 33.23
C LYS A 14 1.21 8.28 32.93
N TYR A 15 2.13 8.01 33.85
CA TYR A 15 3.17 7.00 33.71
C TYR A 15 2.81 5.73 34.46
N LEU A 16 3.03 4.57 33.84
CA LEU A 16 2.72 3.27 34.45
C LEU A 16 3.45 3.08 35.78
N SER A 17 4.70 3.51 35.88
CA SER A 17 5.50 3.44 37.12
C SER A 17 4.90 4.17 38.32
N ASN A 18 3.89 5.03 38.11
CA ASN A 18 3.23 5.77 39.18
C ASN A 18 1.97 5.05 39.68
N THR A 19 1.63 3.87 39.17
CA THR A 19 0.49 3.08 39.62
C THR A 19 0.92 1.94 40.55
N ASN A 20 0.00 1.49 41.40
CA ASN A 20 0.28 0.44 42.39
C ASN A 20 0.72 -0.88 41.74
N GLU A 21 0.16 -1.21 40.58
CA GLU A 21 0.43 -2.43 39.82
C GLU A 21 1.86 -2.49 39.26
N PHE A 22 2.53 -1.34 39.16
CA PHE A 22 3.90 -1.22 38.68
C PHE A 22 4.86 -0.71 39.77
N ALA A 23 4.38 -0.52 41.00
CA ALA A 23 5.18 0.00 42.10
C ALA A 23 6.39 -0.91 42.42
N ASP A 24 6.22 -2.22 42.24
CA ASP A 24 7.27 -3.23 42.40
C ASP A 24 7.68 -3.84 41.06
N GLY A 25 7.98 -2.98 40.09
CA GLY A 25 8.42 -3.41 38.77
C GLY A 25 7.28 -3.70 37.80
N THR A 26 7.62 -3.97 36.54
CA THR A 26 6.63 -4.48 35.57
C THR A 26 6.09 -5.84 36.04
N PRO A 27 4.76 -6.01 36.11
CA PRO A 27 4.16 -7.23 36.62
C PRO A 27 4.43 -8.43 35.70
N SER A 28 4.82 -9.55 36.31
CA SER A 28 5.15 -10.80 35.59
C SER A 28 3.90 -11.54 35.09
N ASN A 29 4.09 -12.38 34.06
CA ASN A 29 3.07 -13.15 33.35
C ASN A 29 1.89 -12.28 32.88
N ARG A 30 2.21 -11.06 32.42
CA ARG A 30 1.26 -10.11 31.83
C ARG A 30 1.53 -9.88 30.35
N ILE A 31 0.44 -9.78 29.59
CA ILE A 31 0.46 -9.09 28.29
C ILE A 31 -0.19 -7.73 28.52
N ILE A 32 0.61 -6.66 28.47
CA ILE A 32 0.18 -5.33 28.87
C ILE A 32 -0.26 -4.55 27.64
N PHE A 33 -1.55 -4.26 27.57
CA PHE A 33 -2.16 -3.50 26.47
C PHE A 33 -2.18 -2.04 26.89
N LYS A 34 -1.13 -1.27 26.56
CA LYS A 34 -0.99 0.12 27.03
C LYS A 34 -2.00 1.08 26.41
N VAL A 35 -2.57 0.77 25.24
CA VAL A 35 -3.52 1.59 24.44
C VAL A 35 -2.95 2.94 23.97
N LEU A 36 -2.01 3.51 24.72
CA LEU A 36 -1.31 4.76 24.46
C LEU A 36 0.20 4.51 24.30
N PRO A 37 0.83 5.13 23.30
CA PRO A 37 2.28 5.21 23.25
C PRO A 37 2.81 6.14 24.37
N ASN A 38 4.09 5.98 24.70
CA ASN A 38 4.84 6.93 25.55
C ASN A 38 4.40 7.08 27.02
N ILE A 39 3.75 6.07 27.61
CA ILE A 39 3.38 6.06 29.04
C ILE A 39 4.43 5.45 29.99
N GLY A 40 5.71 5.43 29.57
CA GLY A 40 6.84 5.07 30.46
C GLY A 40 7.08 3.57 30.72
N ALA A 41 6.44 2.68 29.94
CA ALA A 41 6.56 1.23 30.04
C ALA A 41 8.01 0.71 30.20
N THR A 42 8.87 0.92 29.21
CA THR A 42 10.28 0.49 29.28
C THR A 42 11.10 1.33 30.25
N HIS A 43 10.68 2.58 30.52
CA HIS A 43 11.44 3.52 31.37
C HIS A 43 11.52 3.03 32.81
N GLY A 44 10.43 2.45 33.34
CA GLY A 44 10.43 1.79 34.64
C GLY A 44 11.52 0.71 34.74
N GLU A 45 11.53 -0.24 33.81
CA GLU A 45 12.48 -1.37 33.84
C GLU A 45 13.95 -0.97 33.74
N ILE A 46 14.26 0.05 32.95
CA ILE A 46 15.65 0.35 32.59
C ILE A 46 16.26 1.45 33.47
N LEU A 47 15.45 2.20 34.22
CA LEU A 47 15.91 3.30 35.07
C LEU A 47 15.39 3.23 36.50
N LEU A 48 14.08 3.03 36.70
CA LEU A 48 13.45 3.20 38.02
C LEU A 48 13.62 1.98 38.92
N TYR A 49 13.56 0.76 38.36
CA TYR A 49 13.61 -0.47 39.15
C TYR A 49 15.06 -0.93 39.34
N THR A 50 15.68 -0.46 40.42
CA THR A 50 17.11 -0.66 40.74
C THR A 50 17.42 -1.97 41.48
N TRP A 51 16.43 -2.84 41.68
CA TRP A 51 16.58 -4.04 42.52
C TRP A 51 16.65 -5.37 41.73
N ARG A 52 16.37 -5.38 40.42
CA ARG A 52 16.44 -6.59 39.57
C ARG A 52 17.20 -6.39 38.27
N ASN A 53 17.81 -7.46 37.77
CA ASN A 53 18.37 -7.46 36.41
C ASN A 53 17.25 -7.58 35.38
N SER A 54 17.39 -6.92 34.23
CA SER A 54 16.37 -6.92 33.18
C SER A 54 17.00 -7.11 31.80
N ILE A 55 16.38 -7.95 30.98
CA ILE A 55 16.61 -8.06 29.54
C ILE A 55 15.36 -7.53 28.83
N CYS A 56 15.49 -6.41 28.14
CA CYS A 56 14.43 -5.82 27.35
C CYS A 56 14.68 -6.07 25.86
N LEU A 57 13.78 -6.80 25.21
CA LEU A 57 13.79 -7.02 23.78
C LEU A 57 13.05 -5.88 23.08
N LEU A 58 13.75 -5.14 22.22
CA LEU A 58 13.21 -4.08 21.40
C LEU A 58 13.41 -4.42 19.92
N PRO A 59 12.34 -4.70 19.16
CA PRO A 59 12.44 -5.05 17.75
C PRO A 59 13.13 -4.00 16.89
N ASN A 60 12.96 -2.71 17.21
CA ASN A 60 13.37 -1.61 16.33
C ASN A 60 14.71 -0.97 16.77
N VAL A 61 15.73 -1.07 15.91
CA VAL A 61 17.11 -0.63 16.20
C VAL A 61 17.24 0.88 16.50
N PRO A 62 16.65 1.80 15.71
CA PRO A 62 16.72 3.23 16.05
C PRO A 62 16.14 3.61 17.42
N VAL A 63 15.28 2.78 18.02
CA VAL A 63 14.82 2.97 19.42
C VAL A 63 15.95 2.76 20.41
N LEU A 64 16.74 1.70 20.19
CA LEU A 64 17.91 1.40 21.00
C LEU A 64 18.89 2.57 20.95
N TYR A 65 19.22 3.05 19.75
CA TYR A 65 20.08 4.24 19.61
C TYR A 65 19.47 5.49 20.25
N GLY A 66 18.17 5.72 20.08
CA GLY A 66 17.46 6.83 20.72
C GLY A 66 17.53 6.78 22.25
N LYS A 67 17.57 5.59 22.87
CA LYS A 67 17.78 5.43 24.31
C LYS A 67 19.25 5.58 24.71
N ARG A 68 20.19 5.06 23.91
CA ARG A 68 21.64 5.22 24.14
C ARG A 68 22.06 6.68 24.22
N ASP A 69 21.55 7.46 23.27
CA ASP A 69 21.98 8.83 23.03
C ASP A 69 21.03 9.86 23.69
N ALA A 70 20.07 9.39 24.49
CA ALA A 70 19.13 10.25 25.19
C ALA A 70 19.86 11.08 26.25
N LEU A 71 19.71 12.40 26.17
CA LEU A 71 20.20 13.33 27.18
C LEU A 71 19.03 13.87 28.02
N ASP A 72 19.30 14.13 29.30
CA ASP A 72 18.40 14.86 30.18
C ASP A 72 18.50 16.39 29.97
N ASP A 73 17.77 17.16 30.78
CA ASP A 73 17.73 18.63 30.67
C ASP A 73 19.09 19.29 31.00
N ASN A 74 19.97 18.57 31.70
CA ASN A 74 21.32 19.02 32.05
C ASN A 74 22.38 18.61 31.00
N GLY A 75 21.98 17.86 29.97
CA GLY A 75 22.88 17.36 28.93
C GLY A 75 23.64 16.09 29.30
N GLU A 76 23.26 15.41 30.40
CA GLU A 76 23.83 14.14 30.82
C GLU A 76 23.07 12.95 30.22
N LEU A 77 23.70 11.78 30.15
CA LEU A 77 23.04 10.58 29.64
C LEU A 77 21.85 10.22 30.53
N MET A 78 20.66 10.16 29.95
CA MET A 78 19.41 9.81 30.63
C MET A 78 19.43 8.38 31.19
N TYR A 79 20.19 7.48 30.55
CA TYR A 79 20.29 6.06 30.92
C TYR A 79 21.77 5.63 30.97
N PRO A 80 22.53 5.97 32.03
CA PRO A 80 23.96 5.69 32.08
C PRO A 80 24.28 4.19 32.25
N ASP A 81 23.39 3.43 32.89
CA ASP A 81 23.67 2.04 33.30
C ASP A 81 23.17 0.96 32.32
N ILE A 82 22.49 1.37 31.24
CA ILE A 82 21.97 0.42 30.25
C ILE A 82 23.08 -0.05 29.31
N PHE A 83 23.01 -1.32 28.93
CA PHE A 83 23.87 -1.90 27.91
C PHE A 83 23.07 -2.29 26.68
N ILE A 84 23.33 -1.60 25.57
CA ILE A 84 22.63 -1.83 24.30
C ILE A 84 23.39 -2.84 23.46
N VAL A 85 22.72 -3.92 23.07
CA VAL A 85 23.29 -5.01 22.28
C VAL A 85 22.55 -5.10 20.94
N CYS A 86 23.16 -4.56 19.90
CA CYS A 86 22.66 -4.61 18.52
C CYS A 86 23.78 -4.98 17.54
N LYS A 87 23.58 -4.73 16.23
CA LYS A 87 24.64 -4.89 15.23
C LYS A 87 25.86 -4.03 15.60
N GLY A 88 27.07 -4.62 15.54
CA GLY A 88 28.33 -3.96 15.93
C GLY A 88 28.82 -4.27 17.35
N VAL A 89 27.94 -4.73 18.25
CA VAL A 89 28.35 -5.20 19.59
C VAL A 89 28.71 -6.69 19.53
N THR A 90 29.75 -7.10 20.24
CA THR A 90 30.25 -8.48 20.31
C THR A 90 29.84 -9.17 21.60
N GLN A 91 29.78 -10.51 21.61
CA GLN A 91 29.52 -11.29 22.83
C GLN A 91 30.51 -10.95 23.96
N LYS A 92 31.81 -10.81 23.65
CA LYS A 92 32.85 -10.43 24.63
C LYS A 92 32.57 -9.09 25.32
N GLN A 93 31.98 -8.12 24.61
CA GLN A 93 31.58 -6.85 25.23
C GLN A 93 30.40 -7.03 26.18
N VAL A 94 29.47 -7.94 25.89
CA VAL A 94 28.38 -8.30 26.81
C VAL A 94 28.97 -8.97 28.06
N GLU A 95 29.88 -9.93 27.91
CA GLU A 95 30.57 -10.58 29.03
C GLU A 95 31.32 -9.57 29.91
N LYS A 96 32.00 -8.59 29.30
CA LYS A 96 32.65 -7.49 30.03
C LYS A 96 31.63 -6.66 30.83
N TYR A 97 30.48 -6.34 30.27
CA TYR A 97 29.41 -5.62 30.97
C TYR A 97 28.85 -6.44 32.15
N LEU A 98 28.61 -7.73 31.95
CA LEU A 98 28.14 -8.66 33.00
C LEU A 98 29.13 -8.74 34.16
N ASN A 99 30.44 -8.67 33.88
CA ASN A 99 31.50 -8.70 34.89
C ASN A 99 31.85 -7.32 35.50
N SER A 100 31.21 -6.23 35.06
CA SER A 100 31.42 -4.89 35.63
C SER A 100 30.72 -4.70 36.99
N GLU A 101 31.04 -3.60 37.67
CA GLU A 101 30.42 -3.20 38.93
C GLU A 101 28.99 -2.64 38.78
N ILE A 102 28.54 -2.35 37.55
CA ILE A 102 27.20 -1.79 37.31
C ILE A 102 26.13 -2.78 37.80
N THR A 103 25.29 -2.36 38.73
CA THR A 103 24.19 -3.17 39.27
C THR A 103 22.93 -2.31 39.43
N PRO A 104 21.75 -2.83 39.08
CA PRO A 104 21.51 -4.14 38.45
C PRO A 104 21.89 -4.14 36.96
N LYS A 105 21.99 -5.33 36.35
CA LYS A 105 22.28 -5.46 34.91
C LYS A 105 21.05 -5.13 34.08
N LYS A 106 21.13 -4.10 33.24
CA LYS A 106 20.07 -3.63 32.35
C LYS A 106 20.48 -3.79 30.89
N ILE A 107 20.03 -4.85 30.23
CA ILE A 107 20.39 -5.15 28.83
C ILE A 107 19.21 -4.83 27.92
N LEU A 108 19.45 -4.01 26.89
CA LEU A 108 18.46 -3.73 25.85
C LEU A 108 19.00 -4.27 24.52
N CYS A 109 18.24 -5.13 23.84
CA CYS A 109 18.74 -5.77 22.63
C CYS A 109 17.64 -6.06 21.61
N THR A 110 18.03 -6.32 20.36
CA THR A 110 17.09 -6.88 19.37
C THR A 110 16.91 -8.37 19.63
N PRO A 111 15.80 -8.99 19.18
CA PRO A 111 15.59 -10.43 19.28
C PRO A 111 16.77 -11.28 18.79
N GLU A 112 17.38 -10.94 17.66
CA GLU A 112 18.52 -11.69 17.11
C GLU A 112 19.79 -11.49 17.92
N ALA A 113 20.00 -10.29 18.46
CA ALA A 113 21.16 -10.00 19.30
C ALA A 113 21.04 -10.69 20.66
N TYR A 114 19.82 -10.90 21.16
CA TYR A 114 19.59 -11.73 22.34
C TYR A 114 20.11 -13.16 22.11
N THR A 115 19.61 -13.84 21.08
CA THR A 115 19.96 -15.24 20.80
C THR A 115 21.45 -15.41 20.48
N SER A 116 22.01 -14.51 19.67
CA SER A 116 23.40 -14.67 19.19
C SER A 116 24.49 -14.12 20.11
N LYS A 117 24.14 -13.31 21.14
CA LYS A 117 25.15 -12.60 21.96
C LYS A 117 24.82 -12.56 23.43
N VAL A 118 23.59 -12.17 23.80
CA VAL A 118 23.22 -11.98 25.21
C VAL A 118 23.08 -13.32 25.92
N LYS A 119 22.27 -14.23 25.36
CA LYS A 119 22.10 -15.60 25.87
C LYS A 119 23.45 -16.29 26.10
N PRO A 120 24.34 -16.45 25.09
CA PRO A 120 25.62 -17.13 25.29
C PRO A 120 26.55 -16.40 26.26
N ALA A 121 26.54 -15.06 26.30
CA ALA A 121 27.35 -14.30 27.27
C ALA A 121 26.89 -14.54 28.72
N ILE A 122 25.57 -14.60 28.96
CA ILE A 122 25.03 -14.89 30.29
C ILE A 122 25.32 -16.33 30.70
N SER A 123 25.18 -17.29 29.77
CA SER A 123 25.54 -18.69 30.02
C SER A 123 27.02 -18.88 30.43
N ASN A 124 27.91 -17.96 30.04
CA ASN A 124 29.32 -17.94 30.41
C ASN A 124 29.63 -17.05 31.63
N SER A 125 28.61 -16.52 32.30
CA SER A 125 28.75 -15.59 33.42
C SER A 125 28.34 -16.23 34.74
N LYS A 126 28.44 -15.47 35.84
CA LYS A 126 27.93 -15.88 37.15
C LYS A 126 26.40 -15.89 37.26
N PHE A 127 25.69 -15.36 36.27
CA PHE A 127 24.24 -15.24 36.30
C PHE A 127 23.53 -16.44 35.67
N THR A 128 22.39 -16.82 36.25
CA THR A 128 21.46 -17.82 35.73
C THR A 128 20.41 -17.13 34.86
N LEU A 129 20.47 -17.34 33.54
CA LEU A 129 19.66 -16.60 32.56
C LEU A 129 18.17 -16.50 32.91
N TYR A 130 17.51 -17.61 33.21
CA TYR A 130 16.05 -17.67 33.38
C TYR A 130 15.55 -17.26 34.77
N ALA A 131 16.44 -17.25 35.77
CA ALA A 131 16.10 -16.96 37.17
C ALA A 131 16.55 -15.55 37.59
N ASP A 132 17.75 -15.12 37.18
CA ASP A 132 18.34 -13.85 37.66
C ASP A 132 17.87 -12.62 36.88
N PHE A 133 17.18 -12.81 35.75
CA PHE A 133 16.74 -11.73 34.88
C PHE A 133 15.23 -11.72 34.69
N PHE A 134 14.65 -10.52 34.71
CA PHE A 134 13.33 -10.26 34.16
C PHE A 134 13.41 -10.08 32.65
N MET A 135 12.59 -10.79 31.87
CA MET A 135 12.49 -10.59 30.42
C MET A 135 11.26 -9.75 30.04
N LEU A 136 11.49 -8.61 29.39
CA LEU A 136 10.43 -7.78 28.80
C LEU A 136 10.51 -7.83 27.27
N ILE A 137 9.41 -8.16 26.61
CA ILE A 137 9.27 -7.93 25.16
C ILE A 137 8.45 -6.66 24.95
N ASP A 138 9.09 -5.61 24.44
CA ASP A 138 8.44 -4.34 24.09
C ASP A 138 7.99 -4.34 22.62
N GLU A 139 6.93 -3.60 22.32
CA GLU A 139 6.23 -3.59 21.02
C GLU A 139 6.00 -5.03 20.51
N CYS A 140 5.43 -5.88 21.39
CA CYS A 140 5.26 -7.31 21.15
C CYS A 140 4.37 -7.66 19.94
N GLU A 141 3.52 -6.75 19.46
CA GLU A 141 2.76 -6.91 18.22
C GLU A 141 3.67 -7.08 17.00
N LYS A 142 4.91 -6.59 17.07
CA LYS A 142 5.90 -6.76 16.00
C LYS A 142 6.33 -8.20 15.81
N LEU A 143 6.25 -9.04 16.85
CA LEU A 143 6.51 -10.47 16.71
C LEU A 143 5.55 -11.14 15.73
N ILE A 144 4.32 -10.64 15.63
CA ILE A 144 3.33 -11.10 14.66
C ILE A 144 3.47 -10.31 13.36
N LYS A 145 3.55 -8.97 13.42
CA LYS A 145 3.53 -8.13 12.22
C LYS A 145 4.76 -8.24 11.31
N ASP A 146 5.92 -8.61 11.86
CA ASP A 146 7.18 -8.56 11.12
C ASP A 146 7.77 -9.96 10.84
N VAL A 147 7.13 -11.06 11.29
CA VAL A 147 7.74 -12.41 11.22
C VAL A 147 7.88 -12.95 9.80
N ASP A 148 7.00 -12.57 8.87
CA ASP A 148 7.00 -12.99 7.47
C ASP A 148 8.28 -12.57 6.72
N TYR A 149 8.76 -11.33 6.95
CA TYR A 149 9.98 -10.81 6.34
C TYR A 149 11.18 -10.77 7.29
N ARG A 150 10.95 -10.98 8.60
CA ARG A 150 11.98 -11.09 9.64
C ARG A 150 11.73 -12.33 10.52
N PRO A 151 11.85 -13.56 9.99
CA PRO A 151 11.55 -14.79 10.74
C PRO A 151 12.32 -14.91 12.06
N LYS A 152 13.54 -14.34 12.11
CA LYS A 152 14.39 -14.37 13.31
C LYS A 152 13.87 -13.51 14.47
N ILE A 153 12.80 -12.72 14.29
CA ILE A 153 12.23 -11.88 15.33
C ILE A 153 11.62 -12.71 16.47
N ILE A 154 11.15 -13.93 16.18
CA ILE A 154 10.51 -14.83 17.16
C ILE A 154 11.48 -15.82 17.83
N LEU A 155 12.76 -15.84 17.46
CA LEU A 155 13.77 -16.74 18.08
C LEU A 155 13.78 -16.72 19.63
N PRO A 156 13.55 -15.58 20.30
CA PRO A 156 13.54 -15.56 21.77
C PRO A 156 12.30 -16.16 22.42
N ILE A 157 11.27 -16.58 21.67
CA ILE A 157 9.96 -16.94 22.26
C ILE A 157 10.03 -18.21 23.11
N ASP A 158 10.79 -19.22 22.70
CA ASP A 158 10.92 -20.44 23.51
C ASP A 158 11.64 -20.16 24.84
N ASP A 159 12.69 -19.35 24.77
CA ASP A 159 13.38 -18.87 25.95
C ASP A 159 12.46 -18.01 26.82
N PHE A 160 11.65 -17.13 26.22
CA PHE A 160 10.70 -16.27 26.93
C PHE A 160 9.86 -17.10 27.88
N PHE A 161 9.27 -18.22 27.44
CA PHE A 161 8.47 -19.07 28.33
C PHE A 161 9.27 -19.76 29.44
N SER A 162 10.59 -19.88 29.29
CA SER A 162 11.50 -20.44 30.29
C SER A 162 11.86 -19.45 31.41
N PHE A 163 11.73 -18.13 31.20
CA PHE A 163 11.99 -17.14 32.25
C PHE A 163 10.97 -17.23 33.39
N GLU A 164 11.45 -17.20 34.63
CA GLU A 164 10.61 -17.18 35.82
C GLU A 164 9.78 -15.88 35.90
N SER A 165 10.43 -14.75 35.60
CA SER A 165 9.81 -13.43 35.60
C SER A 165 9.86 -12.79 34.21
N LYS A 166 8.69 -12.50 33.64
CA LYS A 166 8.58 -12.05 32.24
C LYS A 166 7.28 -11.32 31.94
N ALA A 167 7.31 -10.42 30.97
CA ALA A 167 6.10 -9.77 30.46
C ALA A 167 6.26 -9.37 28.99
N MET A 168 5.13 -9.11 28.34
CA MET A 168 5.10 -8.45 27.04
C MET A 168 4.26 -7.18 27.13
N ILE A 169 4.60 -6.17 26.32
CA ILE A 169 3.91 -4.88 26.33
C ILE A 169 3.82 -4.28 24.93
N SER A 170 2.66 -3.72 24.60
CA SER A 170 2.47 -2.95 23.38
C SER A 170 1.26 -2.02 23.45
N ALA A 171 1.31 -0.90 22.74
CA ALA A 171 0.19 0.05 22.63
C ALA A 171 -0.91 -0.51 21.76
N THR A 172 -0.54 -1.40 20.85
CA THR A 172 -1.40 -1.95 19.82
C THR A 172 -1.25 -3.47 19.83
N ALA A 173 -1.17 -4.02 21.03
CA ALA A 173 -1.05 -5.44 21.26
C ALA A 173 -2.26 -6.18 20.68
N VAL A 174 -2.00 -7.35 20.12
CA VAL A 174 -3.01 -8.33 19.75
C VAL A 174 -2.81 -9.52 20.68
N GLU A 175 -3.91 -10.17 21.11
CA GLU A 175 -3.80 -11.40 21.87
C GLU A 175 -3.16 -12.48 20.96
N PRO A 176 -1.98 -13.00 21.32
CA PRO A 176 -1.34 -14.06 20.54
C PRO A 176 -2.09 -15.38 20.71
N SER A 177 -2.14 -16.21 19.67
CA SER A 177 -2.81 -17.51 19.74
C SER A 177 -1.95 -18.64 20.31
N ASP A 178 -0.68 -18.37 20.63
CA ASP A 178 0.25 -19.33 21.25
C ASP A 178 -0.28 -19.84 22.61
N ILE A 179 -0.59 -21.14 22.67
CA ILE A 179 -1.22 -21.78 23.83
C ILE A 179 -0.38 -21.69 25.11
N ARG A 180 0.95 -21.48 24.99
CA ARG A 180 1.85 -21.38 26.14
C ARG A 180 1.51 -20.20 27.04
N PHE A 181 0.91 -19.13 26.50
CA PHE A 181 0.42 -18.04 27.34
C PHE A 181 -0.61 -18.55 28.37
N ALA A 182 -1.56 -19.38 27.94
CA ALA A 182 -2.52 -19.99 28.86
C ALA A 182 -1.86 -20.99 29.82
N GLN A 183 -0.94 -21.83 29.33
CA GLN A 183 -0.21 -22.81 30.15
C GLN A 183 0.63 -22.16 31.25
N HIS A 184 1.18 -20.98 30.98
CA HIS A 184 1.94 -20.18 31.94
C HIS A 184 1.07 -19.17 32.71
N ASN A 185 -0.25 -19.32 32.69
CA ASN A 185 -1.22 -18.49 33.43
C ASN A 185 -1.11 -16.99 33.13
N PHE A 186 -0.82 -16.62 31.89
CA PHE A 186 -0.80 -15.22 31.49
C PHE A 186 -2.17 -14.58 31.60
N ARG A 187 -2.17 -13.29 31.90
CA ARG A 187 -3.35 -12.44 31.91
C ARG A 187 -3.09 -11.19 31.10
N ILE A 188 -4.12 -10.69 30.42
CA ILE A 188 -4.08 -9.40 29.76
C ILE A 188 -4.26 -8.32 30.83
N LEU A 189 -3.31 -7.38 30.92
CA LEU A 189 -3.48 -6.16 31.70
C LEU A 189 -3.82 -5.02 30.74
N LYS A 190 -5.11 -4.68 30.65
CA LYS A 190 -5.60 -3.61 29.78
C LYS A 190 -5.54 -2.27 30.49
N ILE A 191 -4.75 -1.36 29.96
CA ILE A 191 -4.67 0.01 30.45
C ILE A 191 -5.83 0.80 29.85
N GLU A 192 -6.68 1.38 30.69
CA GLU A 192 -7.79 2.22 30.27
C GLU A 192 -7.59 3.66 30.78
N PRO A 193 -7.11 4.57 29.92
CA PRO A 193 -6.99 5.97 30.27
C PRO A 193 -8.37 6.56 30.61
N GLN A 194 -8.44 7.29 31.72
CA GLN A 194 -9.66 7.94 32.23
C GLN A 194 -9.75 9.42 31.82
N TYR A 195 -9.00 9.81 30.79
CA TYR A 195 -8.95 11.15 30.23
C TYR A 195 -9.08 11.08 28.71
N ASP A 196 -9.49 12.18 28.08
CA ASP A 196 -9.55 12.25 26.62
C ASP A 196 -8.14 12.29 26.02
N TYR A 197 -7.89 11.37 25.09
CA TYR A 197 -6.64 11.22 24.34
C TYR A 197 -6.91 11.12 22.82
N ALA A 198 -8.16 11.36 22.40
CA ALA A 198 -8.53 11.24 21.01
C ALA A 198 -7.85 12.32 20.17
N THR A 199 -7.30 11.91 19.03
CA THR A 199 -6.73 12.82 18.04
C THR A 199 -7.73 13.04 16.90
N ASN A 200 -7.95 14.29 16.49
CA ASN A 200 -8.79 14.57 15.33
C ASN A 200 -8.14 13.98 14.07
N LEU A 201 -8.86 13.11 13.36
CA LEU A 201 -8.39 12.45 12.14
C LEU A 201 -9.38 12.68 11.00
N ASN A 202 -8.88 13.21 9.89
CA ASN A 202 -9.64 13.33 8.65
C ASN A 202 -9.34 12.13 7.74
N LEU A 203 -10.30 11.23 7.58
CA LEU A 203 -10.22 10.13 6.62
C LEU A 203 -10.76 10.60 5.27
N ILE A 204 -9.93 10.56 4.24
CA ILE A 204 -10.28 10.84 2.86
C ILE A 204 -10.26 9.53 2.09
N THR A 205 -11.44 9.04 1.73
CA THR A 205 -11.53 7.94 0.76
C THR A 205 -11.65 8.52 -0.64
N THR A 206 -10.86 7.99 -1.57
CA THR A 206 -10.72 8.57 -2.90
C THR A 206 -10.59 7.51 -3.98
N ASN A 207 -10.88 7.86 -5.22
CA ASN A 207 -10.49 7.06 -6.38
C ASN A 207 -9.13 7.49 -6.96
N ASN A 208 -8.48 8.55 -6.47
CA ASN A 208 -7.17 9.03 -6.91
C ASN A 208 -6.35 9.57 -5.73
N VAL A 209 -5.39 8.76 -5.27
CA VAL A 209 -4.59 9.06 -4.08
C VAL A 209 -3.68 10.27 -4.28
N LEU A 210 -3.05 10.41 -5.45
CA LEU A 210 -2.14 11.52 -5.74
C LEU A 210 -2.90 12.85 -5.87
N GLY A 211 -4.06 12.85 -6.54
CA GLY A 211 -4.94 14.01 -6.63
C GLY A 211 -5.42 14.47 -5.25
N SER A 212 -5.80 13.51 -4.39
CA SER A 212 -6.16 13.80 -3.00
C SER A 212 -4.99 14.36 -2.20
N LEU A 213 -3.79 13.79 -2.36
CA LEU A 213 -2.60 14.32 -1.70
C LEU A 213 -2.36 15.77 -2.12
N LYS A 214 -2.41 16.07 -3.42
CA LYS A 214 -2.27 17.42 -3.94
C LYS A 214 -3.30 18.39 -3.34
N HIS A 215 -4.58 17.98 -3.29
CA HIS A 215 -5.65 18.78 -2.68
C HIS A 215 -5.39 19.07 -1.19
N VAL A 216 -4.88 18.09 -0.45
CA VAL A 216 -4.53 18.27 0.97
C VAL A 216 -3.34 19.20 1.15
N LEU A 217 -2.33 19.10 0.27
CA LEU A 217 -1.12 19.93 0.31
C LEU A 217 -1.35 21.37 -0.19
N SER A 218 -2.35 21.62 -1.04
CA SER A 218 -2.70 22.97 -1.50
C SER A 218 -3.40 23.82 -0.43
N GLY A 219 -3.75 23.25 0.73
CA GLY A 219 -4.24 24.03 1.84
C GLY A 219 -3.13 24.89 2.45
N ASP A 220 -3.46 26.13 2.84
CA ASP A 220 -2.53 27.01 3.53
C ASP A 220 -2.13 26.38 4.87
N SER A 221 -0.90 25.87 4.94
CA SER A 221 -0.27 25.44 6.19
C SER A 221 1.16 25.95 6.21
N ALA A 222 1.49 26.70 7.25
CA ALA A 222 2.86 27.11 7.54
C ALA A 222 3.70 25.99 8.17
N GLN A 223 3.10 24.83 8.49
CA GLN A 223 3.76 23.73 9.19
C GLN A 223 4.24 22.62 8.23
N PRO A 224 5.44 22.05 8.46
CA PRO A 224 5.94 20.91 7.71
C PRO A 224 5.04 19.67 7.79
N TYR A 225 5.07 18.89 6.71
CA TYR A 225 4.32 17.66 6.53
C TYR A 225 5.20 16.44 6.79
N PHE A 226 4.65 15.47 7.53
CA PHE A 226 5.20 14.14 7.73
C PHE A 226 4.26 13.13 7.06
N ILE A 227 4.71 12.57 5.95
CA ILE A 227 3.92 11.77 5.02
C ILE A 227 4.34 10.31 5.14
N PHE A 228 3.48 9.48 5.71
CA PHE A 228 3.74 8.08 6.00
C PHE A 228 3.21 7.21 4.85
N VAL A 229 4.14 6.60 4.11
CA VAL A 229 3.85 5.76 2.93
C VAL A 229 4.82 4.59 2.90
N ASN A 230 4.32 3.36 2.99
CA ASN A 230 5.19 2.18 3.02
C ASN A 230 5.69 1.72 1.63
N SER A 231 6.02 2.65 0.73
CA SER A 231 6.50 2.32 -0.62
C SER A 231 7.44 3.40 -1.15
N THR A 232 8.72 3.09 -1.32
CA THR A 232 9.68 4.06 -1.86
C THR A 232 9.42 4.39 -3.33
N ASP A 233 8.87 3.45 -4.10
CA ASP A 233 8.51 3.70 -5.50
C ASP A 233 7.34 4.67 -5.60
N LEU A 234 6.33 4.51 -4.72
CA LEU A 234 5.20 5.43 -4.65
C LEU A 234 5.62 6.80 -4.12
N ILE A 235 6.50 6.87 -3.12
CA ILE A 235 7.07 8.13 -2.62
C ILE A 235 7.77 8.87 -3.77
N TYR A 236 8.64 8.18 -4.50
CA TYR A 236 9.39 8.79 -5.59
C TYR A 236 8.48 9.29 -6.71
N SER A 237 7.44 8.52 -7.08
CA SER A 237 6.48 8.95 -8.09
C SER A 237 5.65 10.15 -7.63
N MET A 238 5.23 10.19 -6.37
CA MET A 238 4.52 11.33 -5.77
C MET A 238 5.38 12.60 -5.75
N ILE A 239 6.63 12.51 -5.31
CA ILE A 239 7.56 13.65 -5.28
C ILE A 239 7.75 14.22 -6.69
N LYS A 240 7.98 13.34 -7.68
CA LYS A 240 8.15 13.74 -9.08
C LYS A 240 6.91 14.40 -9.65
N ALA A 241 5.75 13.79 -9.40
CA ALA A 241 4.47 14.32 -9.85
C ALA A 241 4.22 15.71 -9.26
N LEU A 242 4.38 15.88 -7.95
CA LEU A 242 4.10 17.15 -7.28
C LEU A 242 5.17 18.22 -7.52
N ASN A 243 6.29 17.87 -8.15
CA ASN A 243 7.44 18.75 -8.37
C ASN A 243 7.99 19.37 -7.07
N ILE A 244 8.09 18.56 -6.01
CA ILE A 244 8.51 18.98 -4.65
C ILE A 244 9.88 18.40 -4.23
N GLN A 245 10.71 18.00 -5.21
CA GLN A 245 12.00 17.31 -4.99
C GLN A 245 12.89 18.08 -4.02
N ASN A 246 13.08 19.38 -4.26
CA ASN A 246 14.02 20.22 -3.51
C ASN A 246 13.59 20.51 -2.06
N GLU A 247 12.33 20.23 -1.74
CA GLU A 247 11.73 20.48 -0.41
C GLU A 247 11.46 19.17 0.35
N SER A 248 11.74 18.04 -0.29
CA SER A 248 11.42 16.71 0.20
C SER A 248 12.60 16.02 0.86
N ARG A 249 12.33 15.29 1.93
CA ARG A 249 13.24 14.35 2.58
C ARG A 249 12.59 12.99 2.67
N VAL A 250 13.34 11.91 2.37
CA VAL A 250 12.80 10.54 2.44
C VAL A 250 13.54 9.72 3.48
N PHE A 251 12.82 9.23 4.49
CA PHE A 251 13.35 8.40 5.56
C PHE A 251 12.94 6.94 5.36
N CYS A 252 13.91 6.08 5.01
CA CYS A 252 13.67 4.67 4.71
C CYS A 252 14.84 3.76 5.12
N ALA A 253 14.74 2.45 4.89
CA ALA A 253 15.84 1.53 5.17
C ALA A 253 17.06 1.80 4.27
N SER A 254 18.28 1.51 4.73
CA SER A 254 19.54 1.81 4.00
C SER A 254 19.59 1.20 2.58
N LYS A 255 18.95 0.03 2.37
CA LYS A 255 18.81 -0.58 1.03
C LYS A 255 17.98 0.31 0.10
N SER A 256 16.90 0.89 0.61
CA SER A 256 16.00 1.76 -0.14
C SER A 256 16.58 3.15 -0.38
N VAL A 257 17.41 3.68 0.54
CA VAL A 257 18.20 4.90 0.31
C VAL A 257 19.06 4.75 -0.96
N ARG A 258 19.80 3.63 -1.06
CA ARG A 258 20.62 3.33 -2.25
C ARG A 258 19.79 3.17 -3.52
N LYS A 259 18.55 2.65 -3.41
CA LYS A 259 17.63 2.51 -4.54
C LYS A 259 17.18 3.88 -5.05
N LEU A 260 16.80 4.79 -4.16
CA LEU A 260 16.38 6.16 -4.50
C LEU A 260 17.52 6.98 -5.11
N ALA A 261 18.74 6.87 -4.58
CA ALA A 261 19.91 7.53 -5.15
C ALA A 261 20.17 7.07 -6.61
N LYS A 262 20.01 5.77 -6.91
CA LYS A 262 20.09 5.25 -8.30
C LYS A 262 18.99 5.78 -9.21
N GLN A 263 17.86 6.19 -8.66
CA GLN A 263 16.77 6.86 -9.37
C GLN A 263 16.99 8.39 -9.45
N GLY A 264 18.12 8.91 -8.95
CA GLY A 264 18.42 10.35 -8.96
C GLY A 264 17.73 11.15 -7.86
N PHE A 265 17.40 10.51 -6.73
CA PHE A 265 16.92 11.20 -5.53
C PHE A 265 17.89 10.97 -4.36
N ASP A 266 18.74 11.95 -4.08
CA ASP A 266 19.82 11.85 -3.10
C ASP A 266 19.42 12.28 -1.69
N ASP A 267 18.30 13.00 -1.54
CA ASP A 267 17.79 13.50 -0.25
C ASP A 267 17.06 12.43 0.59
N ALA A 268 17.58 11.20 0.56
CA ALA A 268 17.09 10.06 1.32
C ALA A 268 18.05 9.67 2.47
N SER A 269 17.51 9.27 3.62
CA SER A 269 18.29 8.88 4.79
C SER A 269 17.68 7.69 5.54
N ASP A 270 18.51 6.96 6.27
CA ASP A 270 18.08 5.93 7.22
C ASP A 270 18.10 6.40 8.68
N ARG A 271 18.30 7.72 8.89
CA ARG A 271 18.28 8.41 10.18
C ARG A 271 17.35 9.61 10.11
N LEU A 272 16.57 9.84 11.17
CA LEU A 272 15.65 10.98 11.28
C LEU A 272 16.42 12.23 11.72
N LYS A 273 16.89 13.00 10.73
CA LYS A 273 17.57 14.28 10.90
C LYS A 273 17.33 15.16 9.65
N ASP A 274 17.62 16.44 9.76
CA ASP A 274 17.63 17.36 8.62
C ASP A 274 16.26 17.42 7.90
N PHE A 275 15.17 17.58 8.66
CA PHE A 275 13.79 17.60 8.16
C PHE A 275 13.54 18.74 7.15
N GLY A 276 12.80 18.43 6.09
CA GLY A 276 12.36 19.38 5.05
C GLY A 276 10.93 19.86 5.27
N LEU A 277 10.33 20.49 4.24
CA LEU A 277 8.92 20.84 4.25
C LEU A 277 8.04 19.59 4.09
N PHE A 278 8.46 18.66 3.23
CA PHE A 278 7.80 17.37 3.03
C PHE A 278 8.72 16.23 3.49
N ASN A 279 8.33 15.52 4.53
CA ASN A 279 9.13 14.44 5.11
C ASN A 279 8.41 13.12 4.86
N PHE A 280 8.85 12.32 3.91
CA PHE A 280 8.27 11.01 3.63
C PHE A 280 8.91 9.92 4.49
N LEU A 281 8.11 9.06 5.11
CA LEU A 281 8.58 8.01 6.02
C LEU A 281 7.98 6.64 5.64
N THR A 282 8.81 5.60 5.64
CA THR A 282 8.36 4.20 5.45
C THR A 282 8.15 3.48 6.80
N SER A 283 7.64 2.24 6.77
CA SER A 283 7.23 1.47 7.96
C SER A 283 8.26 1.35 9.08
N ARG A 284 9.56 1.37 8.73
CA ARG A 284 10.68 1.41 9.69
C ARG A 284 10.55 2.50 10.75
N PHE A 285 9.90 3.61 10.41
CA PHE A 285 9.71 4.78 11.28
C PHE A 285 8.27 4.96 11.76
N PHE A 286 7.37 4.01 11.50
CA PHE A 286 5.99 4.08 12.00
C PHE A 286 5.95 3.85 13.51
N SER A 287 6.84 2.98 14.02
CA SER A 287 6.92 2.65 15.43
C SER A 287 8.23 3.12 16.08
N ALA A 288 8.10 3.46 17.36
CA ALA A 288 9.16 3.50 18.36
C ALA A 288 10.30 4.54 18.21
N VAL A 289 10.39 5.32 17.12
CA VAL A 289 11.28 6.50 17.04
C VAL A 289 10.48 7.77 17.28
N ASP A 290 10.82 8.51 18.33
CA ASP A 290 10.17 9.79 18.61
C ASP A 290 10.70 10.90 17.70
N ILE A 291 9.79 11.57 17.01
CA ILE A 291 10.10 12.72 16.18
C ILE A 291 9.96 13.96 17.07
N LYS A 292 11.10 14.44 17.57
CA LYS A 292 11.19 15.64 18.40
C LYS A 292 11.37 16.87 17.51
N VAL A 293 10.27 17.51 17.13
CA VAL A 293 10.27 18.80 16.40
C VAL A 293 9.73 19.90 17.29
N LYS A 294 10.26 21.12 17.18
CA LYS A 294 9.86 22.28 18.01
C LYS A 294 8.50 22.88 17.62
N TYR A 295 7.90 22.39 16.55
CA TYR A 295 6.63 22.84 15.99
C TYR A 295 5.59 21.72 16.01
N LYS A 296 4.33 22.04 15.69
CA LYS A 296 3.24 21.07 15.54
C LYS A 296 3.11 20.68 14.07
N PRO A 297 3.56 19.48 13.65
CA PRO A 297 3.55 19.09 12.26
C PRO A 297 2.17 18.62 11.79
N ASN A 298 2.02 18.57 10.46
CA ASN A 298 0.94 17.85 9.79
C ASN A 298 1.34 16.40 9.56
N ILE A 299 0.44 15.46 9.84
CA ILE A 299 0.57 14.05 9.46
C ILE A 299 -0.34 13.75 8.27
N ILE A 300 0.22 13.10 7.26
CA ILE A 300 -0.54 12.48 6.18
C ILE A 300 -0.16 11.00 6.11
N MET A 301 -1.10 10.12 6.34
CA MET A 301 -0.96 8.68 6.10
C MET A 301 -1.51 8.37 4.71
N ILE A 302 -0.80 7.56 3.93
CA ILE A 302 -1.22 7.21 2.58
C ILE A 302 -1.25 5.70 2.39
N THR A 303 -2.43 5.24 1.96
CA THR A 303 -2.63 3.91 1.41
C THR A 303 -2.97 4.03 -0.08
N ASN A 304 -2.29 3.27 -0.94
CA ASN A 304 -2.73 3.04 -2.31
C ASN A 304 -2.84 1.54 -2.57
N VAL A 305 -4.05 1.00 -2.44
CA VAL A 305 -4.33 -0.44 -2.50
C VAL A 305 -4.13 -1.00 -3.91
N ASP A 306 -4.43 -0.21 -4.94
CA ASP A 306 -4.31 -0.64 -6.33
C ASP A 306 -2.84 -0.70 -6.80
N ARG A 307 -2.01 0.30 -6.44
CA ARG A 307 -0.60 0.37 -6.85
C ARG A 307 0.35 -0.35 -5.91
N ALA A 308 0.08 -0.32 -4.61
CA ALA A 308 0.99 -0.79 -3.59
C ALA A 308 0.21 -1.36 -2.39
N PRO A 309 -0.34 -2.59 -2.49
CA PRO A 309 -1.16 -3.21 -1.43
C PRO A 309 -0.49 -3.20 -0.04
N PHE A 310 0.83 -3.35 0.01
CA PHE A 310 1.64 -3.31 1.23
C PHE A 310 1.71 -1.92 1.92
N THR A 311 1.03 -0.90 1.37
CA THR A 311 0.81 0.41 2.01
C THR A 311 -0.43 0.44 2.91
N MET A 312 -1.26 -0.60 2.90
CA MET A 312 -2.40 -0.73 3.81
C MET A 312 -1.95 -0.60 5.26
N LEU A 313 -2.64 0.25 6.01
CA LEU A 313 -2.41 0.50 7.44
C LEU A 313 -3.51 -0.14 8.26
N ASP A 314 -3.18 -0.79 9.37
CA ASP A 314 -4.15 -1.15 10.39
C ASP A 314 -4.53 0.10 11.21
N PRO A 315 -5.80 0.57 11.20
CA PRO A 315 -6.24 1.69 12.04
C PRO A 315 -5.97 1.46 13.52
N SER A 316 -6.12 0.21 13.99
CA SER A 316 -5.98 -0.18 15.39
C SER A 316 -4.53 -0.36 15.84
N SER A 317 -3.57 -0.24 14.90
CA SER A 317 -2.16 -0.36 15.23
C SER A 317 -1.26 0.67 14.54
N ASP A 318 -1.12 0.61 13.21
CA ASP A 318 -0.15 1.46 12.51
C ASP A 318 -0.50 2.94 12.64
N SER A 319 -1.79 3.27 12.52
CA SER A 319 -2.26 4.67 12.61
C SER A 319 -2.06 5.25 14.02
N ILE A 320 -2.33 4.47 15.07
CA ILE A 320 -2.09 4.86 16.47
C ILE A 320 -0.58 5.07 16.70
N GLN A 321 0.25 4.16 16.20
CA GLN A 321 1.70 4.24 16.35
C GLN A 321 2.26 5.48 15.66
N ILE A 322 1.86 5.75 14.41
CA ILE A 322 2.26 6.90 13.59
C ILE A 322 1.93 8.22 14.31
N VAL A 323 0.67 8.40 14.71
CA VAL A 323 0.20 9.62 15.39
C VAL A 323 0.92 9.82 16.72
N GLY A 324 1.20 8.74 17.44
CA GLY A 324 1.90 8.76 18.72
C GLY A 324 3.39 9.11 18.67
N ARG A 325 4.01 9.24 17.48
CA ARG A 325 5.46 9.51 17.37
C ARG A 325 5.85 10.96 17.61
N LEU A 326 4.93 11.91 17.46
CA LEU A 326 5.24 13.35 17.48
C LEU A 326 4.80 13.95 18.82
N ARG A 327 5.78 14.26 19.67
CA ARG A 327 5.56 14.52 21.11
C ARG A 327 5.01 15.92 21.43
N ASN A 328 5.20 16.90 20.55
CA ASN A 328 4.83 18.31 20.80
C ASN A 328 3.43 18.67 20.29
N GLY A 329 2.58 17.66 20.06
CA GLY A 329 1.25 17.82 19.48
C GLY A 329 1.27 17.90 17.95
N LEU A 330 0.09 17.90 17.36
CA LEU A 330 -0.13 17.82 15.91
C LEU A 330 -1.04 18.97 15.48
N ASP A 331 -0.81 19.47 14.27
CA ASP A 331 -1.68 20.48 13.66
C ASP A 331 -2.86 19.81 12.93
N LYS A 332 -2.55 18.85 12.05
CA LYS A 332 -3.53 18.08 11.28
C LYS A 332 -3.13 16.62 11.17
N VAL A 333 -4.11 15.72 11.17
CA VAL A 333 -3.92 14.30 10.83
C VAL A 333 -4.89 13.92 9.72
N VAL A 334 -4.35 13.40 8.62
CA VAL A 334 -5.13 12.96 7.46
C VAL A 334 -4.74 11.54 7.10
N HIS A 335 -5.71 10.68 6.80
CA HIS A 335 -5.48 9.40 6.12
C HIS A 335 -6.12 9.47 4.74
N ILE A 336 -5.31 9.32 3.69
CA ILE A 336 -5.77 9.26 2.29
C ILE A 336 -5.70 7.80 1.85
N SER A 337 -6.82 7.26 1.35
CA SER A 337 -6.87 5.89 0.86
C SER A 337 -7.82 5.74 -0.32
N ASN A 338 -7.40 5.02 -1.36
CA ASN A 338 -8.36 4.31 -2.21
C ASN A 338 -8.81 3.00 -1.55
N VAL A 339 -9.86 2.42 -2.11
CA VAL A 339 -10.43 1.12 -1.68
C VAL A 339 -10.69 0.29 -2.92
N ASN A 340 -10.64 -1.03 -2.78
CA ASN A 340 -10.84 -1.93 -3.92
C ASN A 340 -11.68 -3.14 -3.51
N SER A 341 -12.91 -3.20 -4.01
CA SER A 341 -13.86 -4.27 -3.70
C SER A 341 -13.43 -5.64 -4.24
N LYS A 342 -12.45 -5.69 -5.16
CA LYS A 342 -11.92 -6.91 -5.77
C LYS A 342 -10.81 -7.59 -4.94
N ILE A 343 -10.37 -6.98 -3.84
CA ILE A 343 -9.39 -7.61 -2.94
C ILE A 343 -9.98 -8.93 -2.42
N GLN A 344 -9.24 -10.02 -2.62
CA GLN A 344 -9.58 -11.33 -2.10
C GLN A 344 -9.30 -11.39 -0.60
N THR A 345 -10.29 -11.87 0.14
CA THR A 345 -10.28 -11.98 1.60
C THR A 345 -11.15 -13.14 2.01
N PHE A 346 -10.79 -13.81 3.09
CA PHE A 346 -11.55 -14.93 3.65
C PHE A 346 -12.18 -14.51 4.98
N GLU A 347 -13.22 -15.22 5.40
CA GLU A 347 -13.62 -15.16 6.82
C GLU A 347 -12.56 -15.89 7.67
N GLU A 348 -12.41 -15.48 8.93
CA GLU A 348 -11.32 -15.96 9.79
C GLU A 348 -11.36 -17.48 10.00
N ASP A 349 -12.54 -18.04 10.28
CA ASP A 349 -12.71 -19.48 10.45
C ASP A 349 -12.40 -20.27 9.17
N GLU A 350 -12.78 -19.74 8.01
CA GLU A 350 -12.50 -20.35 6.70
C GLU A 350 -11.01 -20.35 6.40
N LEU A 351 -10.32 -19.24 6.71
CA LEU A 351 -8.88 -19.11 6.56
C LEU A 351 -8.13 -20.09 7.47
N LEU A 352 -8.52 -20.19 8.74
CA LEU A 352 -7.92 -21.13 9.70
C LEU A 352 -8.16 -22.58 9.29
N THR A 353 -9.37 -22.90 8.81
CA THR A 353 -9.68 -24.24 8.28
C THR A 353 -8.79 -24.56 7.07
N THR A 354 -8.64 -23.62 6.13
CA THR A 354 -7.79 -23.78 4.95
C THR A 354 -6.32 -24.01 5.33
N ILE A 355 -5.80 -23.25 6.30
CA ILE A 355 -4.43 -23.44 6.80
C ILE A 355 -4.27 -24.82 7.45
N ASN A 356 -5.23 -25.24 8.28
CA ASN A 356 -5.18 -26.52 8.96
C ASN A 356 -5.25 -27.71 8.00
N ASP A 357 -6.14 -27.65 7.00
CA ASP A 357 -6.26 -28.67 5.96
C ASP A 357 -4.98 -28.75 5.13
N GLY A 358 -4.42 -27.60 4.72
CA GLY A 358 -3.13 -27.54 4.03
C GLY A 358 -1.98 -28.12 4.86
N TYR A 359 -1.96 -27.85 6.18
CA TYR A 359 -0.95 -28.38 7.09
C TYR A 359 -1.08 -29.90 7.27
N ASN A 360 -2.30 -30.43 7.33
CA ASN A 360 -2.52 -31.87 7.39
C ASN A 360 -1.96 -32.58 6.14
N GLU A 361 -2.19 -32.03 4.95
CA GLU A 361 -1.63 -32.57 3.70
C GLU A 361 -0.10 -32.44 3.65
N TYR A 362 0.45 -31.32 4.13
CA TYR A 362 1.89 -31.13 4.30
C TYR A 362 2.50 -32.25 5.16
N LEU A 363 1.89 -32.55 6.31
CA LEU A 363 2.36 -33.63 7.19
C LEU A 363 2.32 -35.01 6.52
N GLN A 364 1.34 -35.29 5.65
CA GLN A 364 1.31 -36.54 4.89
C GLN A 364 2.48 -36.63 3.90
N LEU A 365 2.81 -35.53 3.23
CA LEU A 365 3.97 -35.46 2.34
C LEU A 365 5.30 -35.59 3.09
N ALA A 366 5.43 -34.94 4.25
CA ALA A 366 6.60 -35.03 5.12
C ALA A 366 6.83 -36.48 5.59
N LYS A 367 5.79 -37.15 6.11
CA LYS A 367 5.85 -38.57 6.48
C LYS A 367 6.23 -39.46 5.31
N ARG A 368 5.68 -39.21 4.12
CA ARG A 368 6.04 -39.97 2.92
C ARG A 368 7.51 -39.80 2.55
N LYS A 369 8.06 -38.59 2.70
CA LYS A 369 9.48 -38.30 2.43
C LYS A 369 10.40 -39.09 3.37
N GLU A 370 10.02 -39.28 4.63
CA GLU A 370 10.79 -40.09 5.58
C GLU A 370 10.82 -41.60 5.25
N ILE A 371 9.75 -42.11 4.63
CA ILE A 371 9.63 -43.54 4.28
C ILE A 371 10.33 -43.87 2.96
N VAL A 372 10.41 -42.92 2.03
CA VAL A 372 10.98 -43.14 0.69
C VAL A 372 12.50 -43.31 0.76
N GLN A 373 12.99 -44.47 0.31
CA GLN A 373 14.43 -44.77 0.33
C GLN A 373 15.17 -44.36 -0.95
N THR A 374 14.46 -44.01 -2.02
CA THR A 374 15.09 -43.62 -3.29
C THR A 374 15.47 -42.14 -3.29
N LYS A 375 16.70 -41.84 -3.70
CA LYS A 375 17.20 -40.45 -3.77
C LYS A 375 16.30 -39.53 -4.61
N ALA A 376 15.85 -40.01 -5.78
CA ALA A 376 14.97 -39.24 -6.66
C ALA A 376 13.59 -38.98 -6.03
N GLY A 377 13.03 -39.96 -5.31
CA GLY A 377 11.75 -39.80 -4.62
C GLY A 377 11.85 -38.82 -3.44
N MET A 378 12.92 -38.89 -2.64
CA MET A 378 13.18 -37.92 -1.57
C MET A 378 13.30 -36.49 -2.09
N GLU A 379 14.05 -36.28 -3.18
CA GLU A 379 14.22 -34.97 -3.81
C GLU A 379 12.89 -34.44 -4.39
N THR A 380 12.10 -35.31 -5.04
CA THR A 380 10.79 -34.94 -5.59
C THR A 380 9.83 -34.49 -4.48
N LEU A 381 9.80 -35.20 -3.35
CA LEU A 381 8.96 -34.84 -2.21
C LEU A 381 9.46 -33.59 -1.50
N LYS A 382 10.77 -33.37 -1.42
CA LYS A 382 11.32 -32.12 -0.92
C LYS A 382 10.87 -30.93 -1.77
N GLN A 383 10.97 -31.03 -3.10
CA GLN A 383 10.50 -29.98 -4.01
C GLN A 383 8.99 -29.74 -3.87
N ALA A 384 8.21 -30.79 -3.64
CA ALA A 384 6.78 -30.66 -3.39
C ALA A 384 6.50 -29.92 -2.08
N LEU A 385 7.19 -30.26 -0.98
CA LEU A 385 7.06 -29.56 0.31
C LEU A 385 7.45 -28.09 0.19
N ASP A 386 8.67 -27.83 -0.31
CA ASP A 386 9.24 -26.47 -0.46
C ASP A 386 8.41 -25.59 -1.42
N GLY A 387 7.64 -26.21 -2.33
CA GLY A 387 6.82 -25.52 -3.32
C GLY A 387 5.39 -25.17 -2.88
N THR A 388 4.96 -25.58 -1.68
CA THR A 388 3.60 -25.30 -1.17
C THR A 388 3.56 -24.01 -0.35
N ASP A 389 2.47 -23.23 -0.46
CA ASP A 389 2.31 -22.00 0.34
C ASP A 389 2.30 -22.29 1.85
N ILE A 390 1.80 -23.47 2.27
CA ILE A 390 1.79 -23.88 3.67
C ILE A 390 3.20 -24.04 4.25
N SER A 391 4.21 -24.33 3.43
CA SER A 391 5.60 -24.43 3.88
C SER A 391 6.13 -23.12 4.47
N LEU A 392 5.57 -21.97 4.07
CA LEU A 392 5.90 -20.67 4.64
C LEU A 392 5.43 -20.52 6.10
N LEU A 393 4.47 -21.34 6.53
CA LEU A 393 3.87 -21.31 7.87
C LEU A 393 4.41 -22.43 8.77
N VAL A 394 5.33 -23.26 8.28
CA VAL A 394 5.91 -24.40 9.01
C VAL A 394 7.35 -24.08 9.40
N ASP A 395 7.76 -24.50 10.61
CA ASP A 395 9.12 -24.33 11.11
C ASP A 395 10.07 -25.47 10.69
N GLU A 396 11.33 -25.41 11.15
CA GLU A 396 12.35 -26.41 10.83
C GLU A 396 12.06 -27.80 11.44
N ASP A 397 11.16 -27.88 12.44
CA ASP A 397 10.71 -29.11 13.10
C ASP A 397 9.41 -29.66 12.49
N ASP A 398 9.02 -29.19 11.30
CA ASP A 398 7.75 -29.51 10.63
C ASP A 398 6.50 -29.15 11.45
N LYS A 399 6.60 -28.20 12.38
CA LYS A 399 5.46 -27.71 13.18
C LYS A 399 4.89 -26.41 12.62
N LEU A 400 3.58 -26.27 12.72
CA LEU A 400 2.90 -25.04 12.34
C LEU A 400 3.33 -23.88 13.27
N ASN A 401 3.90 -22.84 12.69
CA ASN A 401 4.35 -21.65 13.38
C ASN A 401 3.15 -20.73 13.67
N THR A 402 2.72 -20.71 14.93
CA THR A 402 1.56 -19.94 15.39
C THR A 402 1.67 -18.44 15.12
N TYR A 403 2.87 -17.84 15.20
CA TYR A 403 3.07 -16.41 14.93
C TYR A 403 2.94 -16.08 13.44
N MET A 404 3.35 -16.99 12.56
CA MET A 404 3.13 -16.86 11.12
C MET A 404 1.64 -17.01 10.76
N VAL A 405 0.91 -17.91 11.43
CA VAL A 405 -0.54 -18.02 11.27
C VAL A 405 -1.24 -16.74 11.72
N ASP A 406 -0.90 -16.21 12.91
CA ASP A 406 -1.43 -14.94 13.41
C ASP A 406 -1.13 -13.77 12.45
N ASN A 407 0.05 -13.78 11.80
CA ASN A 407 0.40 -12.80 10.77
C ASN A 407 -0.54 -12.87 9.57
N VAL A 408 -0.77 -14.06 9.01
CA VAL A 408 -1.67 -14.25 7.85
C VAL A 408 -3.11 -13.83 8.19
N VAL A 409 -3.59 -14.18 9.38
CA VAL A 409 -4.93 -13.76 9.87
C VAL A 409 -5.00 -12.24 9.98
N LEU A 410 -3.97 -11.61 10.56
CA LEU A 410 -3.89 -10.16 10.69
C LEU A 410 -3.86 -9.46 9.33
N GLU A 411 -3.07 -9.96 8.37
CA GLU A 411 -3.04 -9.42 7.01
C GLU A 411 -4.40 -9.51 6.32
N ASN A 412 -5.07 -10.65 6.41
CA ASN A 412 -6.40 -10.86 5.83
C ASN A 412 -7.43 -9.89 6.45
N ARG A 413 -7.36 -9.69 7.78
CA ARG A 413 -8.20 -8.71 8.48
C ARG A 413 -7.95 -7.29 7.98
N VAL A 414 -6.70 -6.88 7.82
CA VAL A 414 -6.35 -5.55 7.29
C VAL A 414 -6.84 -5.41 5.84
N LYS A 415 -6.60 -6.40 4.97
CA LYS A 415 -7.11 -6.43 3.58
C LYS A 415 -8.62 -6.21 3.53
N LYS A 416 -9.39 -6.84 4.42
CA LYS A 416 -10.84 -6.70 4.51
C LYS A 416 -11.30 -5.27 4.80
N LEU A 417 -10.51 -4.49 5.57
CA LEU A 417 -10.83 -3.08 5.85
C LEU A 417 -10.84 -2.21 4.59
N TYR A 418 -9.99 -2.53 3.61
CA TYR A 418 -9.79 -1.72 2.41
C TYR A 418 -10.66 -2.12 1.22
N LYS A 419 -11.61 -3.05 1.39
CA LYS A 419 -12.55 -3.43 0.33
C LYS A 419 -13.54 -2.32 -0.01
N HIS A 420 -14.02 -1.63 1.02
CA HIS A 420 -15.04 -0.58 0.90
C HIS A 420 -14.75 0.57 1.85
N SER A 421 -15.14 1.78 1.46
CA SER A 421 -14.97 3.01 2.25
C SER A 421 -15.61 2.90 3.63
N ASP A 422 -16.82 2.32 3.70
CA ASP A 422 -17.56 2.15 4.96
C ASP A 422 -16.85 1.21 5.94
N THR A 423 -16.21 0.13 5.46
CA THR A 423 -15.49 -0.81 6.32
C THR A 423 -14.30 -0.11 7.01
N LEU A 424 -13.51 0.65 6.25
CA LEU A 424 -12.38 1.41 6.78
C LEU A 424 -12.85 2.51 7.74
N LYS A 425 -13.91 3.24 7.38
CA LYS A 425 -14.54 4.25 8.24
C LYS A 425 -14.98 3.66 9.58
N LEU A 426 -15.73 2.56 9.56
CA LEU A 426 -16.21 1.88 10.76
C LEU A 426 -15.06 1.38 11.63
N ALA A 427 -13.96 0.92 11.03
CA ALA A 427 -12.77 0.51 11.76
C ALA A 427 -12.17 1.66 12.58
N TYR A 428 -12.08 2.87 12.02
CA TYR A 428 -11.65 4.06 12.76
C TYR A 428 -12.67 4.49 13.82
N GLN A 429 -13.98 4.47 13.52
CA GLN A 429 -15.02 4.90 14.46
C GLN A 429 -15.10 4.04 15.73
N LYS A 430 -14.68 2.77 15.65
CA LYS A 430 -14.62 1.87 16.80
C LYS A 430 -13.48 2.20 17.78
N LEU A 431 -12.50 3.01 17.37
CA LEU A 431 -11.33 3.35 18.17
C LEU A 431 -11.58 4.62 18.98
N LYS A 432 -11.30 4.56 20.29
CA LYS A 432 -11.31 5.75 21.17
C LYS A 432 -10.14 6.71 20.89
N ASN A 433 -9.14 6.26 20.12
CA ASN A 433 -7.94 7.04 19.79
C ASN A 433 -8.19 8.17 18.79
N PHE A 434 -9.31 8.17 18.06
CA PHE A 434 -9.54 9.12 16.98
C PHE A 434 -10.94 9.74 17.02
N ASN A 435 -10.99 11.06 16.89
CA ASN A 435 -12.20 11.80 16.56
C ASN A 435 -12.29 11.90 15.03
N LEU A 436 -13.06 11.01 14.42
CA LEU A 436 -13.08 10.83 12.97
C LEU A 436 -13.98 11.87 12.26
N LYS A 437 -13.43 12.51 11.22
CA LYS A 437 -14.20 13.14 10.14
C LYS A 437 -13.92 12.39 8.85
N HIS A 438 -14.97 11.99 8.13
CA HIS A 438 -14.85 11.25 6.88
C HIS A 438 -15.32 12.09 5.70
N HIS A 439 -14.51 12.12 4.65
CA HIS A 439 -14.80 12.78 3.38
C HIS A 439 -14.55 11.81 2.23
N SER A 440 -15.40 11.89 1.21
CA SER A 440 -15.14 11.23 -0.07
C SER A 440 -14.66 12.28 -1.06
N LEU A 441 -13.51 12.05 -1.68
CA LEU A 441 -12.94 12.93 -2.69
C LEU A 441 -12.71 12.14 -3.97
N ASN A 442 -13.62 12.27 -4.92
CA ASN A 442 -13.53 11.59 -6.20
C ASN A 442 -13.06 12.56 -7.28
N PHE A 443 -12.16 12.08 -8.12
CA PHE A 443 -11.64 12.74 -9.29
C PHE A 443 -12.16 12.02 -10.53
N ASP A 444 -12.23 12.72 -11.64
CA ASP A 444 -12.71 12.10 -12.86
C ASP A 444 -11.72 11.01 -13.36
N ILE A 445 -10.42 11.23 -13.14
CA ILE A 445 -9.37 10.24 -13.39
C ILE A 445 -9.05 9.49 -12.09
N SER A 446 -9.28 8.19 -12.08
CA SER A 446 -8.95 7.30 -10.96
C SER A 446 -7.54 6.70 -11.08
N ASP A 447 -7.02 6.17 -9.97
CA ASP A 447 -5.79 5.39 -9.91
C ASP A 447 -5.86 4.17 -10.84
N SER A 448 -7.02 3.53 -10.97
CA SER A 448 -7.24 2.43 -11.92
C SER A 448 -7.05 2.87 -13.38
N HIS A 449 -7.51 4.08 -13.74
CA HIS A 449 -7.26 4.61 -15.08
C HIS A 449 -5.76 4.82 -15.33
N LEU A 450 -5.03 5.35 -14.34
CA LEU A 450 -3.60 5.59 -14.45
C LEU A 450 -2.79 4.28 -14.55
N ILE A 451 -3.18 3.25 -13.78
CA ILE A 451 -2.55 1.93 -13.84
C ILE A 451 -2.75 1.28 -15.22
N GLY A 452 -3.96 1.38 -15.78
CA GLY A 452 -4.27 0.82 -17.10
C GLY A 452 -3.44 1.43 -18.24
N LEU A 453 -3.02 2.69 -18.11
CA LEU A 453 -2.08 3.34 -19.04
C LEU A 453 -0.66 2.78 -18.91
N GLU A 454 -0.18 2.57 -17.68
CA GLU A 454 1.19 2.11 -17.40
C GLU A 454 1.40 0.65 -17.81
N GLN A 455 0.42 -0.22 -17.57
CA GLN A 455 0.59 -1.67 -17.68
C GLN A 455 0.55 -2.22 -19.12
N LYS A 456 0.41 -1.37 -20.14
CA LYS A 456 0.23 -1.80 -21.56
C LYS A 456 -0.78 -2.96 -21.65
N GLU A 457 -1.89 -2.83 -20.92
CA GLU A 457 -2.91 -3.87 -20.87
C GLU A 457 -3.45 -4.20 -22.26
N ASN A 458 -4.25 -5.26 -22.33
CA ASN A 458 -5.04 -5.63 -23.51
C ASN A 458 -5.55 -4.37 -24.26
N ASN A 459 -5.27 -4.29 -25.56
CA ASN A 459 -5.60 -3.15 -26.42
C ASN A 459 -7.04 -2.61 -26.26
N ARG A 460 -8.00 -3.46 -25.87
CA ARG A 460 -9.38 -3.06 -25.56
C ARG A 460 -9.43 -2.15 -24.31
N ILE A 461 -8.77 -2.55 -23.23
CA ILE A 461 -8.79 -1.84 -21.94
C ILE A 461 -8.00 -0.54 -22.05
N LEU A 462 -6.85 -0.56 -22.74
CA LEU A 462 -6.13 0.66 -23.08
C LEU A 462 -7.01 1.65 -23.87
N CYS A 463 -7.73 1.16 -24.89
CA CYS A 463 -8.67 1.97 -25.65
C CYS A 463 -9.76 2.57 -24.76
N GLU A 464 -10.34 1.77 -23.87
CA GLU A 464 -11.34 2.21 -22.89
C GLU A 464 -10.81 3.32 -21.97
N HIS A 465 -9.64 3.13 -21.36
CA HIS A 465 -9.05 4.13 -20.46
C HIS A 465 -8.67 5.43 -21.18
N VAL A 466 -7.96 5.36 -22.30
CA VAL A 466 -7.53 6.55 -23.06
C VAL A 466 -8.74 7.34 -23.55
N THR A 467 -9.76 6.66 -24.10
CA THR A 467 -10.98 7.31 -24.59
C THR A 467 -11.77 7.95 -23.45
N THR A 468 -11.83 7.29 -22.29
CA THR A 468 -12.49 7.83 -21.10
C THR A 468 -11.78 9.09 -20.60
N ILE A 469 -10.43 9.10 -20.60
CA ILE A 469 -9.65 10.28 -20.23
C ILE A 469 -9.90 11.45 -21.20
N PHE A 470 -9.95 11.21 -22.52
CA PHE A 470 -10.30 12.26 -23.48
C PHE A 470 -11.72 12.80 -23.24
N HIS A 471 -12.69 11.91 -23.00
CA HIS A 471 -14.07 12.32 -22.72
C HIS A 471 -14.18 13.21 -21.50
N ILE A 472 -13.50 12.83 -20.41
CA ILE A 472 -13.44 13.62 -19.17
C ILE A 472 -12.79 14.97 -19.43
N HIS A 473 -11.65 15.00 -20.12
CA HIS A 473 -10.94 16.24 -20.43
C HIS A 473 -11.83 17.23 -21.21
N ASP A 474 -12.58 16.73 -22.19
CA ASP A 474 -13.44 17.58 -23.02
C ASP A 474 -14.76 17.96 -22.33
N ASN A 475 -15.14 17.24 -21.26
CA ASN A 475 -16.40 17.45 -20.52
C ASN A 475 -16.14 17.49 -19.00
N PRO A 476 -15.42 18.51 -18.49
CA PRO A 476 -15.14 18.63 -17.07
C PRO A 476 -16.44 18.88 -16.28
N VAL A 477 -16.62 18.21 -15.14
CA VAL A 477 -17.72 18.49 -14.21
C VAL A 477 -17.29 19.58 -13.23
N ASP A 478 -18.17 20.56 -12.97
CA ASP A 478 -17.89 21.81 -12.24
C ASP A 478 -16.96 21.66 -11.00
N GLY A 479 -15.85 22.43 -11.00
CA GLY A 479 -15.08 22.78 -9.80
C GLY A 479 -13.95 21.84 -9.35
N SER A 480 -13.81 20.64 -9.92
CA SER A 480 -12.65 19.75 -9.70
C SER A 480 -11.49 20.01 -10.68
N GLY A 481 -11.64 21.04 -11.50
CA GLY A 481 -10.78 21.43 -12.61
C GLY A 481 -9.31 21.56 -12.24
N ASN A 482 -8.61 20.45 -12.29
CA ASN A 482 -7.23 20.33 -12.75
C ASN A 482 -7.02 18.87 -13.13
N LEU A 483 -7.33 18.56 -14.39
CA LEU A 483 -6.90 17.35 -15.07
C LEU A 483 -5.38 17.44 -15.28
N GLN A 484 -4.62 17.41 -14.20
CA GLN A 484 -3.16 17.46 -14.27
C GLN A 484 -2.67 16.03 -14.29
N PHE A 485 -2.47 15.58 -15.53
CA PHE A 485 -2.01 14.25 -15.89
C PHE A 485 -0.59 14.04 -15.35
N TYR A 486 -0.48 13.41 -14.17
CA TYR A 486 0.79 13.28 -13.47
C TYR A 486 1.50 11.98 -13.79
N LEU A 487 2.12 11.98 -14.98
CA LEU A 487 3.36 11.27 -15.25
C LEU A 487 4.23 11.98 -16.31
N SER A 488 4.10 13.32 -16.46
CA SER A 488 4.77 14.21 -17.43
C SER A 488 4.10 14.43 -18.80
N GLN A 489 2.77 14.23 -18.92
CA GLN A 489 2.11 14.23 -20.22
C GLN A 489 0.83 15.06 -20.24
N ASP A 490 0.92 16.29 -20.72
CA ASP A 490 -0.21 17.08 -21.24
C ASP A 490 -1.16 16.15 -22.04
N ILE A 491 -2.47 16.44 -22.09
CA ILE A 491 -3.42 15.69 -22.94
C ILE A 491 -2.88 15.55 -24.37
N LYS A 492 -2.10 16.53 -24.83
CA LYS A 492 -1.33 16.51 -26.09
C LYS A 492 -0.35 15.36 -26.18
N VAL A 493 0.38 15.06 -25.11
CA VAL A 493 1.33 13.95 -25.11
C VAL A 493 0.60 12.61 -25.11
N LEU A 494 -0.49 12.46 -24.34
CA LEU A 494 -1.32 11.24 -24.41
C LEU A 494 -1.88 11.01 -25.82
N ARG A 495 -2.32 12.07 -26.50
CA ARG A 495 -2.73 12.01 -27.91
C ARG A 495 -1.58 11.61 -28.83
N SER A 496 -0.36 12.06 -28.56
CA SER A 496 0.83 11.68 -29.33
C SER A 496 1.29 10.24 -29.09
N GLU A 497 1.11 9.70 -27.88
CA GLU A 497 1.41 8.30 -27.55
C GLU A 497 0.34 7.34 -28.09
N HIS A 498 -0.90 7.80 -28.21
CA HIS A 498 -2.03 7.01 -28.68
C HIS A 498 -2.78 7.66 -29.85
N PRO A 499 -2.09 7.93 -30.98
CA PRO A 499 -2.65 8.69 -32.10
C PRO A 499 -3.84 8.01 -32.76
N GLU A 500 -3.84 6.67 -32.81
CA GLU A 500 -4.95 5.89 -33.36
C GLU A 500 -6.24 6.05 -32.53
N ILE A 501 -6.12 5.96 -31.20
CA ILE A 501 -7.28 6.10 -30.29
C ILE A 501 -7.79 7.54 -30.33
N ALA A 502 -6.89 8.53 -30.36
CA ALA A 502 -7.25 9.93 -30.53
C ALA A 502 -8.04 10.16 -31.84
N ALA A 503 -7.57 9.62 -32.96
CA ALA A 503 -8.27 9.73 -34.24
C ALA A 503 -9.66 9.06 -34.23
N PHE A 504 -9.81 7.93 -33.55
CA PHE A 504 -11.13 7.32 -33.36
C PHE A 504 -12.05 8.19 -32.52
N TYR A 505 -11.56 8.70 -31.40
CA TYR A 505 -12.32 9.59 -30.54
C TYR A 505 -12.78 10.84 -31.29
N ASP A 506 -11.89 11.48 -32.06
CA ASP A 506 -12.21 12.67 -32.86
C ASP A 506 -13.19 12.39 -34.01
N SER A 507 -13.21 11.16 -34.54
CA SER A 507 -14.07 10.81 -35.69
C SER A 507 -15.45 10.31 -35.31
N VAL A 508 -15.60 9.60 -34.18
CA VAL A 508 -16.87 8.95 -33.82
C VAL A 508 -17.39 9.31 -32.42
N GLY A 509 -16.56 9.91 -31.57
CA GLY A 509 -16.90 10.30 -30.21
C GLY A 509 -16.97 9.15 -29.20
N TYR A 510 -17.01 9.52 -27.91
CA TYR A 510 -17.01 8.61 -26.77
C TYR A 510 -18.16 7.58 -26.80
N GLU A 511 -19.41 8.05 -26.98
CA GLU A 511 -20.59 7.18 -26.92
C GLU A 511 -20.59 6.09 -28.00
N ALA A 512 -20.13 6.42 -29.20
CA ALA A 512 -19.97 5.42 -30.26
C ALA A 512 -18.92 4.37 -29.88
N MET A 513 -17.76 4.80 -29.37
CA MET A 513 -16.70 3.87 -28.94
C MET A 513 -17.14 2.97 -27.78
N LYS A 514 -17.89 3.52 -26.82
CA LYS A 514 -18.48 2.79 -25.69
C LYS A 514 -19.50 1.75 -26.14
N SER A 515 -20.44 2.12 -27.02
CA SER A 515 -21.42 1.17 -27.58
C SER A 515 -20.78 0.03 -28.38
N LEU A 516 -19.61 0.28 -28.97
CA LEU A 516 -18.80 -0.72 -29.67
C LEU A 516 -17.88 -1.52 -28.74
N GLY A 517 -17.97 -1.31 -27.41
CA GLY A 517 -17.22 -2.03 -26.38
C GLY A 517 -15.71 -1.79 -26.41
N PHE A 518 -15.28 -0.64 -26.94
CA PHE A 518 -13.87 -0.26 -27.07
C PHE A 518 -13.02 -1.21 -27.94
N TYR A 519 -13.65 -2.06 -28.75
CA TYR A 519 -12.95 -2.93 -29.70
C TYR A 519 -12.47 -2.11 -30.91
N LYS A 520 -11.16 -1.86 -31.00
CA LYS A 520 -10.54 -1.06 -32.08
C LYS A 520 -10.99 -1.48 -33.48
N SER A 521 -11.12 -2.77 -33.77
CA SER A 521 -11.57 -3.26 -35.08
C SER A 521 -13.02 -2.87 -35.41
N LYS A 522 -13.92 -2.90 -34.41
CA LYS A 522 -15.32 -2.47 -34.58
C LYS A 522 -15.41 -0.95 -34.76
N ILE A 523 -14.59 -0.22 -33.99
CA ILE A 523 -14.51 1.25 -34.04
C ILE A 523 -13.95 1.71 -35.38
N ALA A 524 -12.84 1.14 -35.86
CA ALA A 524 -12.28 1.44 -37.17
C ALA A 524 -13.31 1.23 -38.29
N ARG A 525 -14.05 0.11 -38.26
CA ARG A 525 -15.11 -0.16 -39.24
C ARG A 525 -16.24 0.87 -39.18
N TYR A 526 -16.62 1.32 -37.99
CA TYR A 526 -17.64 2.35 -37.81
C TYR A 526 -17.14 3.73 -38.26
N ALA A 527 -15.92 4.12 -37.88
CA ALA A 527 -15.26 5.35 -38.30
C ALA A 527 -15.15 5.44 -39.82
N SER A 528 -14.76 4.36 -40.51
CA SER A 528 -14.73 4.32 -41.98
C SER A 528 -16.11 4.51 -42.62
N LYS A 529 -17.17 3.99 -42.00
CA LYS A 529 -18.55 4.21 -42.49
C LYS A 529 -19.01 5.65 -42.28
N VAL A 530 -18.69 6.25 -41.13
CA VAL A 530 -18.98 7.66 -40.84
C VAL A 530 -18.24 8.57 -41.82
N LYS A 531 -16.93 8.33 -42.01
CA LYS A 531 -16.09 9.06 -42.97
C LYS A 531 -16.64 8.95 -44.39
N SER A 532 -16.94 7.73 -44.86
CA SER A 532 -17.53 7.53 -46.19
C SER A 532 -18.89 8.21 -46.33
N LYS A 533 -19.73 8.25 -45.29
CA LYS A 533 -21.01 8.95 -45.35
C LYS A 533 -20.82 10.46 -45.52
N VAL A 534 -19.93 11.07 -44.71
CA VAL A 534 -19.59 12.50 -44.78
C VAL A 534 -18.98 12.87 -46.12
N GLU A 535 -18.00 12.09 -46.61
CA GLU A 535 -17.39 12.28 -47.94
C GLU A 535 -18.45 12.29 -49.03
N LEU A 536 -19.36 11.31 -49.02
CA LEU A 536 -20.38 11.17 -50.05
C LEU A 536 -21.48 12.26 -49.94
N ASP A 537 -21.74 12.80 -48.74
CA ASP A 537 -22.77 13.83 -48.49
C ASP A 537 -22.26 15.27 -48.69
N SER A 538 -20.99 15.47 -49.09
CA SER A 538 -20.43 16.79 -49.41
C SER A 538 -21.22 17.50 -50.52
N ASP A 539 -21.63 18.74 -50.28
CA ASP A 539 -22.36 19.56 -51.25
C ASP A 539 -21.55 19.82 -52.52
N VAL A 540 -20.22 19.96 -52.39
CA VAL A 540 -19.32 20.18 -53.53
C VAL A 540 -19.24 18.92 -54.39
N LEU A 541 -19.09 17.74 -53.76
CA LEU A 541 -19.11 16.46 -54.45
C LEU A 541 -20.45 16.25 -55.19
N ARG A 542 -21.56 16.52 -54.50
CA ARG A 542 -22.91 16.41 -55.08
C ARG A 542 -23.05 17.33 -56.30
N SER A 543 -22.63 18.59 -56.20
CA SER A 543 -22.66 19.55 -57.31
C SER A 543 -21.86 19.07 -58.52
N ASP A 544 -20.64 18.56 -58.31
CA ASP A 544 -19.81 18.09 -59.43
C ASP A 544 -20.33 16.80 -60.06
N ILE A 545 -20.90 15.90 -59.26
CA ILE A 545 -21.59 14.71 -59.78
C ILE A 545 -22.83 15.12 -60.59
N HIS A 546 -23.59 16.14 -60.16
CA HIS A 546 -24.75 16.67 -60.88
C HIS A 546 -24.38 17.34 -62.22
N LYS A 547 -23.12 17.80 -62.39
CA LYS A 547 -22.62 18.37 -63.65
C LYS A 547 -22.17 17.33 -64.67
N LEU A 548 -21.98 16.06 -64.27
CA LEU A 548 -21.46 15.02 -65.17
C LEU A 548 -22.34 14.79 -66.39
N TYR A 549 -23.67 14.90 -66.24
CA TYR A 549 -24.60 14.55 -67.30
C TYR A 549 -25.75 15.55 -67.43
N THR A 550 -26.05 15.95 -68.66
CA THR A 550 -27.28 16.68 -68.98
C THR A 550 -28.48 15.72 -68.95
N LEU A 551 -29.57 16.11 -68.30
CA LEU A 551 -30.75 15.26 -68.13
C LEU A 551 -31.85 15.59 -69.17
N PRO A 552 -32.61 14.58 -69.65
CA PRO A 552 -32.46 13.14 -69.39
C PRO A 552 -31.32 12.51 -70.21
N SER A 553 -30.62 11.52 -69.65
CA SER A 553 -29.53 10.82 -70.34
C SER A 553 -29.53 9.31 -70.09
N THR A 554 -28.92 8.56 -71.00
CA THR A 554 -28.70 7.11 -70.87
C THR A 554 -27.22 6.84 -71.00
N ILE A 555 -26.58 6.35 -69.94
CA ILE A 555 -25.12 6.19 -69.86
C ILE A 555 -24.78 4.72 -69.71
N GLN A 556 -23.75 4.24 -70.42
CA GLN A 556 -23.23 2.89 -70.24
C GLN A 556 -22.61 2.73 -68.85
N GLU A 557 -22.79 1.56 -68.24
CA GLU A 557 -22.37 1.31 -66.86
C GLU A 557 -20.85 1.49 -66.65
N ASP A 558 -20.03 1.14 -67.63
CA ASP A 558 -18.58 1.28 -67.53
C ASP A 558 -18.14 2.74 -67.63
N THR A 559 -18.77 3.54 -68.51
CA THR A 559 -18.58 4.99 -68.59
C THR A 559 -19.02 5.67 -67.29
N LEU A 560 -20.17 5.24 -66.73
CA LEU A 560 -20.66 5.75 -65.45
C LEU A 560 -19.67 5.47 -64.31
N LYS A 561 -19.11 4.27 -64.27
CA LYS A 561 -18.08 3.90 -63.28
C LYS A 561 -16.81 4.73 -63.46
N SER A 562 -16.34 4.94 -64.69
CA SER A 562 -15.13 5.74 -64.94
C SER A 562 -15.33 7.21 -64.57
N ASP A 563 -16.45 7.81 -64.96
CA ASP A 563 -16.77 9.21 -64.70
C ASP A 563 -16.99 9.47 -63.20
N GLY A 564 -17.77 8.62 -62.55
CA GLY A 564 -18.01 8.68 -61.10
C GLY A 564 -16.73 8.46 -60.31
N GLN A 565 -15.88 7.51 -60.73
CA GLN A 565 -14.59 7.28 -60.09
C GLN A 565 -13.66 8.48 -60.23
N ARG A 566 -13.65 9.17 -61.38
CA ARG A 566 -12.86 10.39 -61.59
C ARG A 566 -13.25 11.47 -60.59
N ILE A 567 -14.55 11.70 -60.38
CA ILE A 567 -15.04 12.68 -59.42
C ILE A 567 -14.74 12.26 -57.97
N PHE A 568 -14.92 10.98 -57.63
CA PHE A 568 -14.53 10.46 -56.31
C PHE A 568 -13.04 10.66 -56.02
N THR A 569 -12.17 10.40 -56.99
CA THR A 569 -10.73 10.64 -56.85
C THR A 569 -10.41 12.13 -56.68
N MET A 570 -11.07 13.03 -57.44
CA MET A 570 -10.90 14.48 -57.32
C MET A 570 -11.26 15.01 -55.93
N HIS A 571 -12.29 14.44 -55.31
CA HIS A 571 -12.77 14.78 -53.98
C HIS A 571 -12.14 13.92 -52.86
N GLN A 572 -11.10 13.15 -53.18
CA GLN A 572 -10.39 12.26 -52.25
C GLN A 572 -11.31 11.27 -51.51
N VAL A 573 -12.42 10.88 -52.14
CA VAL A 573 -13.35 9.89 -51.60
C VAL A 573 -12.66 8.53 -51.58
N THR A 574 -12.59 7.92 -50.39
CA THR A 574 -11.84 6.68 -50.16
C THR A 574 -12.55 5.44 -50.73
N LYS A 575 -13.87 5.51 -50.92
CA LYS A 575 -14.70 4.46 -51.51
C LYS A 575 -14.51 4.40 -53.02
N LYS A 576 -14.42 3.20 -53.61
CA LYS A 576 -14.50 2.99 -55.07
C LYS A 576 -15.93 3.23 -55.58
N PHE A 577 -16.10 3.93 -56.69
CA PHE A 577 -17.42 4.21 -57.26
C PHE A 577 -18.04 2.93 -57.85
N ALA A 578 -19.17 2.50 -57.29
CA ALA A 578 -20.04 1.48 -57.87
C ALA A 578 -21.14 2.17 -58.70
N ALA A 579 -21.61 1.53 -59.78
CA ALA A 579 -22.63 2.14 -60.64
C ALA A 579 -23.92 2.47 -59.85
N GLU A 580 -24.25 1.66 -58.84
CA GLU A 580 -25.36 1.87 -57.93
C GLU A 580 -25.22 3.14 -57.07
N ASP A 581 -24.01 3.68 -56.88
CA ASP A 581 -23.80 4.93 -56.15
C ASP A 581 -24.45 6.14 -56.83
N ILE A 582 -24.73 6.05 -58.14
CA ILE A 582 -25.44 7.11 -58.87
C ILE A 582 -26.84 7.37 -58.30
N LEU A 583 -27.47 6.38 -57.67
CA LEU A 583 -28.79 6.50 -57.05
C LEU A 583 -28.81 7.45 -55.85
N ARG A 584 -27.64 7.80 -55.31
CA ARG A 584 -27.49 8.79 -54.23
C ARG A 584 -27.62 10.23 -54.73
N TYR A 585 -27.31 10.45 -56.01
CA TYR A 585 -27.22 11.78 -56.62
C TYR A 585 -28.27 12.01 -57.71
N TYR A 586 -28.78 10.95 -58.35
CA TYR A 586 -29.77 11.04 -59.43
C TYR A 586 -30.97 10.12 -59.17
N VAL A 587 -32.12 10.52 -59.73
CA VAL A 587 -33.25 9.63 -60.00
C VAL A 587 -32.91 8.78 -61.22
N ALA A 588 -32.42 7.56 -60.97
CA ALA A 588 -31.86 6.68 -61.99
C ALA A 588 -32.52 5.29 -62.00
N ARG A 589 -32.49 4.60 -63.15
CA ARG A 589 -32.85 3.18 -63.26
C ARG A 589 -31.88 2.43 -64.18
N ARG A 590 -31.42 1.26 -63.72
CA ARG A 590 -30.61 0.33 -64.52
C ARG A 590 -31.49 -0.41 -65.54
N SER A 591 -31.00 -0.55 -66.78
CA SER A 591 -31.63 -1.32 -67.84
C SER A 591 -30.57 -1.87 -68.81
N ASN A 592 -31.00 -2.61 -69.84
CA ASN A 592 -30.13 -2.97 -70.95
C ASN A 592 -30.48 -2.13 -72.19
N ASP A 593 -29.47 -1.78 -72.98
CA ASP A 593 -29.69 -1.17 -74.30
C ASP A 593 -30.08 -2.22 -75.36
N ARG A 594 -30.24 -1.77 -76.62
CA ARG A 594 -30.61 -2.62 -77.75
C ARG A 594 -29.57 -3.72 -78.07
N HIS A 595 -28.34 -3.58 -77.56
CA HIS A 595 -27.24 -4.52 -77.72
C HIS A 595 -26.98 -5.37 -76.46
N LYS A 596 -27.92 -5.37 -75.50
CA LYS A 596 -27.82 -6.06 -74.20
C LYS A 596 -26.68 -5.56 -73.30
N VAL A 597 -26.14 -4.36 -73.55
CA VAL A 597 -25.16 -3.71 -72.68
C VAL A 597 -25.87 -3.02 -71.52
N LYS A 598 -25.30 -3.10 -70.31
CA LYS A 598 -25.87 -2.50 -69.11
C LYS A 598 -25.76 -0.98 -69.19
N VAL A 599 -26.89 -0.29 -69.04
CA VAL A 599 -27.00 1.17 -69.08
C VAL A 599 -27.83 1.70 -67.91
N TRP A 600 -27.59 2.95 -67.55
CA TRP A 600 -28.32 3.69 -66.51
C TRP A 600 -29.07 4.86 -67.13
N LYS A 601 -30.39 4.90 -66.93
CA LYS A 601 -31.27 6.00 -67.38
C LYS A 601 -31.44 7.00 -66.26
N LEU A 602 -30.90 8.21 -66.44
CA LEU A 602 -30.94 9.32 -65.50
C LEU A 602 -32.11 10.26 -65.87
N ARG A 603 -33.01 10.56 -64.92
CA ARG A 603 -34.25 11.31 -65.18
C ARG A 603 -34.39 12.61 -64.38
N GLY A 604 -33.64 12.76 -63.30
CA GLY A 604 -33.73 13.88 -62.38
C GLY A 604 -32.55 13.89 -61.41
N LEU A 605 -32.28 15.03 -60.79
CA LEU A 605 -31.32 15.14 -59.69
C LEU A 605 -32.01 14.77 -58.35
N LYS A 606 -31.22 14.37 -57.36
CA LYS A 606 -31.66 14.16 -55.96
C LYS A 606 -31.00 15.12 -55.00
#